data_AF-I0GUX1-F1
#
_entry.id   AF-I0GUX1-F1
#
_cell.length_a   1.000
_cell.length_b   1.000
_cell.length_c   1.000
_cell.angle_alpha   90.00
_cell.angle_beta   90.00
_cell.angle_gamma   90.00
#
_symmetry.space_group_name_H-M   'P 1'
#
loop_
_entity.id
_entity.type
_entity.pdbx_description
1 polymer ?
#
loop_
_entity_poly.entity_id
_entity_poly.type
_entity_poly.pdbx_seq_one_letter_code
_entity_poly.pdbx_strand_id
1 'polypeptide(L)'
;MKFIDAIVGKTFCGQQFTRLLFAAVVTTFITNLNFIADKIFATQLFGKTAMAGIEIVLPLLYATAFLEFMIATGTAYLYSFEIGAFNAKRANCLVGQGIIWTLFLSALLAVSLYWAEDLYFSFYPHAETTTAFARLYYEPFLATIAIHPMYILMQMMVYADGGGRYCVFATVIQITVHMIVALFLTIGLDFGMTGIALSVFISEIGAMAVFARWMFSVSQTLKPKFYCSFSDTLKVLKLSYVNASLSLYIAVGNMILVIYFLRDFGQDYFPVLSAVISIFQLAVCLSGVEKATEPLVNIYLGENNFDGVIKIMKPAAIVAALFGGAVIPVMWLFCEPIASIFGIADVAIVAEAKIVIRTVAFAMPFVALLYLFTMYYQINGYFKIAISLSFCKDLLLYTGLPILFSSFIGVRGVWLGMVAVPFGTFLLFAIVLRIRYPETFPMLVFNKDIVSQDEVLNICNVIKLRDWAEGEFQKRGFSSRYVMKVGLLVEEIGMSVVEKNLGTNILAELTLFFDGEPKIILRDNGIHFDMTQDNLSSFRDYFLYSLLTEENIGKNFLETQNYNRHIFRPVLKNKGG
;
A
#
# COMPACT_ATOMS: atom_id res chain seq x y z
N MET A 1 15.15 -0.32 12.88
CA MET A 1 15.76 0.31 11.69
C MET A 1 17.13 -0.28 11.35
N LYS A 2 18.15 -0.26 12.23
CA LYS A 2 19.49 -0.82 11.92
C LYS A 2 19.51 -2.24 11.31
N PHE A 3 18.61 -3.14 11.74
CA PHE A 3 18.47 -4.48 11.17
C PHE A 3 17.85 -4.49 9.76
N ILE A 4 16.85 -3.62 9.52
CA ILE A 4 16.26 -3.43 8.19
C ILE A 4 17.29 -2.81 7.25
N ASP A 5 18.05 -1.81 7.71
CA ASP A 5 19.12 -1.19 6.92
C ASP A 5 20.21 -2.20 6.52
N ALA A 6 20.43 -3.25 7.32
CA ALA A 6 21.35 -4.33 6.98
C ALA A 6 20.81 -5.27 5.89
N ILE A 7 19.49 -5.46 5.82
CA ILE A 7 18.83 -6.31 4.82
C ILE A 7 18.66 -5.57 3.48
N VAL A 8 18.21 -4.32 3.55
CA VAL A 8 17.91 -3.51 2.37
C VAL A 8 19.19 -2.88 1.79
N GLY A 9 20.25 -2.78 2.60
CA GLY A 9 21.53 -2.19 2.22
C GLY A 9 21.50 -0.65 2.29
N LYS A 10 22.69 -0.04 2.31
CA LYS A 10 22.85 1.42 2.20
C LYS A 10 22.81 1.86 0.73
N THR A 11 21.74 1.49 0.03
CA THR A 11 21.45 1.92 -1.34
C THR A 11 20.44 3.06 -1.33
N PHE A 12 20.34 3.80 -2.43
CA PHE A 12 19.35 4.87 -2.55
C PHE A 12 17.93 4.28 -2.45
N CYS A 13 17.64 3.27 -3.27
CA CYS A 13 16.37 2.52 -3.25
C CYS A 13 16.03 2.04 -1.83
N GLY A 14 17.03 1.50 -1.13
CA GLY A 14 16.83 0.90 0.18
C GLY A 14 16.46 1.89 1.26
N GLN A 15 17.10 3.06 1.25
CA GLN A 15 16.75 4.12 2.18
C GLN A 15 15.34 4.68 1.92
N GLN A 16 14.95 4.84 0.65
CA GLN A 16 13.60 5.26 0.29
C GLN A 16 12.56 4.24 0.77
N PHE A 17 12.82 2.96 0.54
CA PHE A 17 11.97 1.87 1.02
C PHE A 17 11.85 1.88 2.55
N THR A 18 12.95 1.95 3.31
CA THR A 18 12.90 1.97 4.78
C THR A 18 12.10 3.17 5.31
N ARG A 19 12.26 4.36 4.70
CA ARG A 19 11.54 5.57 5.10
C ARG A 19 10.03 5.42 4.92
N LEU A 20 9.61 4.86 3.78
CA LEU A 20 8.21 4.61 3.48
C LEU A 20 7.64 3.45 4.31
N LEU A 21 8.43 2.41 4.55
CA LEU A 21 8.07 1.22 5.32
C LEU A 21 7.61 1.57 6.73
N PHE A 22 8.38 2.40 7.44
CA PHE A 22 8.00 2.80 8.80
C PHE A 22 6.63 3.50 8.81
N ALA A 23 6.43 4.44 7.88
CA ALA A 23 5.16 5.15 7.77
C ALA A 23 4.00 4.20 7.43
N ALA A 24 4.15 3.33 6.42
CA ALA A 24 3.08 2.42 6.00
C ALA A 24 2.71 1.39 7.08
N VAL A 25 3.69 0.82 7.78
CA VAL A 25 3.44 -0.14 8.86
C VAL A 25 2.69 0.53 10.00
N VAL A 26 3.12 1.71 10.44
CA VAL A 26 2.46 2.44 11.53
C VAL A 26 1.06 2.89 11.12
N THR A 27 0.92 3.51 9.96
CA THR A 27 -0.39 3.94 9.42
C THR A 27 -1.35 2.74 9.31
N THR A 28 -0.91 1.63 8.73
CA THR A 28 -1.76 0.44 8.57
C THR A 28 -2.09 -0.21 9.90
N PHE A 29 -1.15 -0.21 10.85
CA PHE A 29 -1.42 -0.69 12.20
C PHE A 29 -2.51 0.12 12.89
N ILE A 30 -2.41 1.45 12.88
CA ILE A 30 -3.39 2.34 13.48
C ILE A 30 -4.74 2.23 12.77
N THR A 31 -4.77 2.15 11.43
CA THR A 31 -6.02 1.96 10.68
C THR A 31 -6.72 0.66 11.05
N ASN A 32 -5.99 -0.46 11.20
CA ASN A 32 -6.59 -1.72 11.64
C ASN A 32 -7.05 -1.67 13.11
N LEU A 33 -6.32 -0.97 13.98
CA LEU A 33 -6.78 -0.73 15.35
C LEU A 33 -8.09 0.06 15.39
N ASN A 34 -8.27 1.06 14.52
CA ASN A 34 -9.53 1.80 14.41
C ASN A 34 -10.71 0.88 14.06
N PHE A 35 -10.56 -0.04 13.11
CA PHE A 35 -11.63 -0.99 12.75
C PHE A 35 -12.03 -1.91 13.91
N ILE A 36 -11.11 -2.19 14.83
CA ILE A 36 -11.35 -3.10 15.96
C ILE A 36 -11.85 -2.33 17.19
N ALA A 37 -11.52 -1.04 17.31
CA ALA A 37 -11.90 -0.20 18.44
C ALA A 37 -13.41 -0.20 18.68
N ASP A 38 -14.22 -0.03 17.63
CA ASP A 38 -15.70 -0.02 17.73
C ASP A 38 -16.23 -1.32 18.32
N LYS A 39 -15.71 -2.46 17.85
CA LYS A 39 -16.10 -3.78 18.35
C LYS A 39 -15.77 -3.92 19.83
N ILE A 40 -14.57 -3.50 20.23
CA ILE A 40 -14.15 -3.54 21.64
C ILE A 40 -15.06 -2.66 22.49
N PHE A 41 -15.29 -1.41 22.09
CA PHE A 41 -16.16 -0.48 22.82
C PHE A 41 -17.58 -1.00 22.97
N ALA A 42 -18.19 -1.43 21.86
CA ALA A 42 -19.54 -1.97 21.87
C ALA A 42 -19.66 -3.21 22.76
N THR A 43 -18.67 -4.11 22.70
CA THR A 43 -18.65 -5.33 23.53
C THR A 43 -18.53 -5.00 25.01
N GLN A 44 -17.64 -4.08 25.38
CA GLN A 44 -17.38 -3.73 26.79
C GLN A 44 -18.54 -2.93 27.41
N LEU A 45 -19.22 -2.08 26.64
CA LEU A 45 -20.29 -1.22 27.14
C LEU A 45 -21.67 -1.88 27.09
N PHE A 46 -21.96 -2.66 26.04
CA PHE A 46 -23.31 -3.17 25.75
C PHE A 46 -23.36 -4.70 25.62
N GLY A 47 -22.23 -5.38 25.79
CA GLY A 47 -22.14 -6.84 25.76
C GLY A 47 -22.15 -7.46 24.36
N LYS A 48 -22.25 -8.79 24.33
CA LYS A 48 -22.10 -9.61 23.11
C LYS A 48 -23.14 -9.33 22.03
N THR A 49 -24.34 -8.87 22.40
CA THR A 49 -25.43 -8.57 21.45
C THR A 49 -25.10 -7.35 20.58
N ALA A 50 -24.46 -6.31 21.15
CA ALA A 50 -24.05 -5.13 20.41
C ALA A 50 -22.91 -5.44 19.43
N MET A 51 -21.96 -6.28 19.85
CA MET A 51 -20.90 -6.81 19.00
C MET A 51 -21.47 -7.56 17.79
N ALA A 52 -22.46 -8.42 18.01
CA ALA A 52 -23.17 -9.11 16.92
C ALA A 52 -23.89 -8.13 15.98
N GLY A 53 -24.43 -7.03 16.50
CA GLY A 53 -25.02 -5.95 15.70
C GLY A 53 -24.00 -5.32 14.72
N ILE A 54 -22.78 -5.03 15.18
CA ILE A 54 -21.70 -4.49 14.31
C ILE A 54 -21.31 -5.51 13.23
N GLU A 55 -21.19 -6.79 13.59
CA GLU A 55 -20.82 -7.84 12.64
C GLU A 55 -21.86 -8.04 11.52
N ILE A 56 -23.14 -7.76 11.78
CA ILE A 56 -24.17 -7.74 10.73
C ILE A 56 -23.93 -6.62 9.71
N VAL A 57 -23.35 -5.48 10.11
CA VAL A 57 -23.05 -4.34 9.21
C VAL A 57 -21.71 -4.53 8.48
N LEU A 58 -20.80 -5.35 9.00
CA LEU A 58 -19.44 -5.51 8.47
C LEU A 58 -19.34 -5.94 6.98
N PRO A 59 -20.17 -6.85 6.45
CA PRO A 59 -20.15 -7.18 5.03
C PRO A 59 -20.38 -5.95 4.13
N LEU A 60 -21.21 -5.01 4.60
CA LEU A 60 -21.48 -3.78 3.87
C LEU A 60 -20.27 -2.85 3.84
N LEU A 61 -19.55 -2.72 4.95
CA LEU A 61 -18.27 -1.98 5.03
C LEU A 61 -17.26 -2.48 3.98
N TYR A 62 -17.14 -3.80 3.81
CA TYR A 62 -16.24 -4.35 2.80
C TYR A 62 -16.76 -4.20 1.36
N ALA A 63 -18.08 -4.20 1.17
CA ALA A 63 -18.70 -3.94 -0.13
C ALA A 63 -18.50 -2.48 -0.58
N THR A 64 -18.60 -1.49 0.33
CA THR A 64 -18.27 -0.10 0.01
C THR A 64 -16.77 0.05 -0.26
N ALA A 65 -15.92 -0.60 0.53
CA ALA A 65 -14.47 -0.61 0.32
C ALA A 65 -14.05 -1.13 -1.06
N PHE A 66 -14.76 -2.10 -1.65
CA PHE A 66 -14.53 -2.52 -3.04
C PHE A 66 -14.64 -1.35 -4.02
N LEU A 67 -15.70 -0.55 -3.91
CA LEU A 67 -15.93 0.60 -4.80
C LEU A 67 -14.94 1.73 -4.51
N GLU A 68 -14.57 1.93 -3.25
CA GLU A 68 -13.57 2.92 -2.84
C GLU A 68 -12.20 2.61 -3.46
N PHE A 69 -11.72 1.38 -3.30
CA PHE A 69 -10.43 0.96 -3.85
C PHE A 69 -10.43 0.88 -5.38
N MET A 70 -11.58 0.68 -6.03
CA MET A 70 -11.71 0.78 -7.50
C MET A 70 -11.24 2.13 -8.05
N ILE A 71 -11.41 3.21 -7.28
CA ILE A 71 -11.00 4.56 -7.68
C ILE A 71 -9.66 4.92 -7.03
N ALA A 72 -9.51 4.72 -5.72
CA ALA A 72 -8.36 5.19 -4.96
C ALA A 72 -7.05 4.51 -5.39
N THR A 73 -7.02 3.18 -5.45
CA THR A 73 -5.81 2.42 -5.78
C THR A 73 -5.31 2.72 -7.19
N GLY A 74 -6.19 2.73 -8.19
CA GLY A 74 -5.80 2.98 -9.58
C GLY A 74 -5.41 4.42 -9.84
N THR A 75 -6.01 5.38 -9.12
CA THR A 75 -5.58 6.78 -9.17
C THR A 75 -4.17 6.91 -8.60
N ALA A 76 -3.90 6.31 -7.44
CA ALA A 76 -2.57 6.31 -6.82
C ALA A 76 -1.52 5.60 -7.68
N TYR A 77 -1.87 4.46 -8.28
CA TYR A 77 -1.02 3.74 -9.22
C TYR A 77 -0.64 4.63 -10.41
N LEU A 78 -1.63 5.17 -11.13
CA LEU A 78 -1.38 5.96 -12.33
C LEU A 78 -0.67 7.26 -12.00
N TYR A 79 -0.92 7.84 -10.82
CA TYR A 79 -0.16 8.98 -10.33
C TYR A 79 1.33 8.63 -10.22
N SER A 80 1.69 7.60 -9.43
CA SER A 80 3.10 7.19 -9.27
C SER A 80 3.75 6.78 -10.59
N PHE A 81 3.00 6.11 -11.48
CA PHE A 81 3.47 5.74 -12.81
C PHE A 81 3.77 6.96 -13.70
N GLU A 82 2.86 7.93 -13.79
CA GLU A 82 3.06 9.14 -14.60
C GLU A 82 4.13 10.06 -14.00
N ILE A 83 4.28 10.10 -12.67
CA ILE A 83 5.42 10.73 -12.00
C ILE A 83 6.72 10.01 -12.39
N GLY A 84 6.73 8.67 -12.40
CA GLY A 84 7.82 7.85 -12.95
C GLY A 84 8.17 8.21 -14.39
N ALA A 85 7.15 8.42 -15.23
CA ALA A 85 7.30 8.81 -16.63
C ALA A 85 7.68 10.30 -16.85
N PHE A 86 7.94 11.07 -15.78
CA PHE A 86 8.21 12.52 -15.82
C PHE A 86 7.04 13.37 -16.36
N ASN A 87 5.80 12.88 -16.25
CA ASN A 87 4.58 13.54 -16.72
C ASN A 87 3.75 14.15 -15.57
N ALA A 88 4.36 15.03 -14.77
CA ALA A 88 3.71 15.60 -13.57
C ALA A 88 2.36 16.31 -13.84
N LYS A 89 2.21 16.95 -15.00
CA LYS A 89 0.92 17.55 -15.41
C LYS A 89 -0.19 16.50 -15.54
N ARG A 90 0.15 15.35 -16.14
CA ARG A 90 -0.79 14.24 -16.35
C ARG A 90 -1.15 13.56 -15.05
N ALA A 91 -0.15 13.31 -14.20
CA ALA A 91 -0.34 12.79 -12.85
C ALA A 91 -1.36 13.63 -12.07
N ASN A 92 -1.22 14.96 -12.11
CA ASN A 92 -2.12 15.89 -11.43
C ASN A 92 -3.55 15.92 -12.00
N CYS A 93 -3.74 15.71 -13.30
CA CYS A 93 -5.07 15.55 -13.91
C CYS A 93 -5.75 14.26 -13.44
N LEU A 94 -5.01 13.16 -13.30
CA LEU A 94 -5.55 11.89 -12.81
C LEU A 94 -6.03 11.99 -11.37
N VAL A 95 -5.34 12.76 -10.52
CA VAL A 95 -5.78 13.03 -9.15
C VAL A 95 -7.09 13.82 -9.13
N GLY A 96 -7.19 14.89 -9.94
CA GLY A 96 -8.43 15.65 -10.03
C GLY A 96 -9.60 14.81 -10.54
N GLN A 97 -9.34 13.91 -11.49
CA GLN A 97 -10.31 12.92 -11.94
C GLN A 97 -10.72 11.94 -10.83
N GLY A 98 -9.77 11.43 -10.05
CA GLY A 98 -10.03 10.57 -8.91
C GLY A 98 -10.94 11.26 -7.89
N ILE A 99 -10.66 12.53 -7.55
CA ILE A 99 -11.52 13.31 -6.64
C ILE A 99 -12.95 13.43 -7.18
N ILE A 100 -13.14 13.71 -8.47
CA ILE A 100 -14.48 13.82 -9.08
C ILE A 100 -15.23 12.48 -8.96
N TRP A 101 -14.59 11.37 -9.31
CA TRP A 101 -15.21 10.04 -9.22
C TRP A 101 -15.49 9.61 -7.79
N THR A 102 -14.59 9.92 -6.86
CA THR A 102 -14.76 9.63 -5.44
C THR A 102 -15.94 10.41 -4.86
N LEU A 103 -16.11 11.70 -5.18
CA LEU A 103 -17.27 12.48 -4.75
C LEU A 103 -18.58 11.93 -5.33
N PHE A 104 -18.58 11.57 -6.61
CA PHE A 104 -19.73 10.93 -7.24
C PHE A 104 -20.08 9.60 -6.57
N LEU A 105 -19.06 8.76 -6.31
CA LEU A 105 -19.23 7.47 -5.66
C LEU A 105 -19.74 7.61 -4.23
N SER A 106 -19.17 8.53 -3.44
CA SER A 106 -19.62 8.85 -2.08
C SER A 106 -21.11 9.19 -2.05
N ALA A 107 -21.56 10.08 -2.94
CA ALA A 107 -22.97 10.47 -3.01
C ALA A 107 -23.85 9.28 -3.45
N LEU A 108 -23.42 8.52 -4.45
CA LEU A 108 -24.13 7.34 -4.93
C LEU A 108 -24.28 6.28 -3.84
N LEU A 109 -23.20 5.97 -3.12
CA LEU A 109 -23.18 5.01 -2.03
C LEU A 109 -24.11 5.43 -0.90
N ALA A 110 -23.97 6.65 -0.39
CA ALA A 110 -24.80 7.16 0.69
C ALA A 110 -26.30 7.11 0.35
N VAL A 111 -26.69 7.54 -0.86
CA VAL A 111 -28.08 7.47 -1.33
C VAL A 111 -28.54 6.03 -1.50
N SER A 112 -27.74 5.18 -2.16
CA SER A 112 -28.13 3.79 -2.43
C SER A 112 -28.36 2.99 -1.15
N LEU A 113 -27.53 3.21 -0.13
CA LEU A 113 -27.61 2.49 1.14
C LEU A 113 -28.75 2.99 2.00
N TYR A 114 -29.02 4.30 2.01
CA TYR A 114 -30.22 4.84 2.64
C TYR A 114 -31.50 4.16 2.16
N TRP A 115 -31.66 3.95 0.84
CA TRP A 115 -32.84 3.26 0.29
C TRP A 115 -32.80 1.75 0.44
N ALA A 116 -31.62 1.15 0.61
CA ALA A 116 -31.44 -0.29 0.72
C ALA A 116 -31.50 -0.79 2.17
N GLU A 117 -31.63 0.07 3.18
CA GLU A 117 -31.58 -0.30 4.60
C GLU A 117 -32.55 -1.45 4.95
N ASP A 118 -33.85 -1.26 4.71
CA ASP A 118 -34.86 -2.27 5.08
C ASP A 118 -34.68 -3.57 4.28
N LEU A 119 -34.30 -3.45 3.01
CA LEU A 119 -33.99 -4.60 2.18
C LEU A 119 -32.77 -5.36 2.73
N TYR A 120 -31.71 -4.65 3.12
CA TYR A 120 -30.50 -5.24 3.68
C TYR A 120 -30.82 -6.03 4.95
N PHE A 121 -31.52 -5.41 5.92
CA PHE A 121 -31.86 -6.08 7.17
C PHE A 121 -32.86 -7.22 6.99
N SER A 122 -33.67 -7.23 5.91
CA SER A 122 -34.56 -8.36 5.60
C SER A 122 -33.82 -9.67 5.30
N PHE A 123 -32.56 -9.60 4.84
CA PHE A 123 -31.72 -10.77 4.57
C PHE A 123 -31.11 -11.40 5.83
N TYR A 124 -31.19 -10.72 6.98
CA TYR A 124 -30.55 -11.16 8.24
C TYR A 124 -31.60 -11.41 9.33
N PRO A 125 -32.26 -12.58 9.37
CA PRO A 125 -33.20 -12.93 10.44
C PRO A 125 -32.44 -13.16 11.75
N HIS A 126 -32.28 -12.11 12.56
CA HIS A 126 -31.70 -12.14 13.90
C HIS A 126 -32.74 -11.77 14.95
N ALA A 127 -32.43 -12.03 16.22
CA ALA A 127 -33.23 -11.54 17.34
C ALA A 127 -33.42 -10.02 17.23
N GLU A 128 -34.63 -9.52 17.54
CA GLU A 128 -34.99 -8.10 17.41
C GLU A 128 -33.98 -7.17 18.11
N THR A 129 -33.43 -7.61 19.24
CA THR A 129 -32.41 -6.88 20.02
C THR A 129 -31.10 -6.70 19.26
N THR A 130 -30.64 -7.72 18.52
CA THR A 130 -29.43 -7.63 17.70
C THR A 130 -29.64 -6.72 16.50
N THR A 131 -30.80 -6.81 15.85
CA THR A 131 -31.17 -5.96 14.71
C THR A 131 -31.28 -4.49 15.13
N ALA A 132 -31.81 -4.21 16.33
CA ALA A 132 -31.87 -2.86 16.88
C ALA A 132 -30.46 -2.25 17.05
N PHE A 133 -29.51 -2.99 17.63
CA PHE A 133 -28.12 -2.52 17.74
C PHE A 133 -27.46 -2.31 16.38
N ALA A 134 -27.74 -3.19 15.41
CA ALA A 134 -27.23 -3.05 14.06
C ALA A 134 -27.74 -1.78 13.37
N ARG A 135 -29.04 -1.46 13.49
CA ARG A 135 -29.63 -0.22 12.95
C ARG A 135 -29.05 1.04 13.60
N LEU A 136 -28.89 1.04 14.93
CA LEU A 136 -28.28 2.16 15.67
C LEU A 136 -26.85 2.47 15.23
N TYR A 137 -26.10 1.47 14.78
CA TYR A 137 -24.76 1.63 14.20
C TYR A 137 -24.81 2.00 12.70
N TYR A 138 -25.77 1.45 11.96
CA TYR A 138 -25.93 1.65 10.52
C TYR A 138 -26.31 3.09 10.14
N GLU A 139 -27.25 3.71 10.86
CA GLU A 139 -27.76 5.03 10.49
C GLU A 139 -26.64 6.10 10.45
N PRO A 140 -25.76 6.24 11.47
CA PRO A 140 -24.64 7.17 11.37
C PRO A 140 -23.55 6.73 10.39
N PHE A 141 -23.41 5.42 10.17
CA PHE A 141 -22.45 4.88 9.22
C PHE A 141 -22.72 5.40 7.79
N LEU A 142 -23.97 5.70 7.43
CA LEU A 142 -24.30 6.35 6.15
C LEU A 142 -23.59 7.71 5.97
N ALA A 143 -23.44 8.49 7.05
CA ALA A 143 -22.69 9.74 7.01
C ALA A 143 -21.19 9.49 6.83
N THR A 144 -20.64 8.46 7.48
CA THR A 144 -19.25 8.01 7.28
C THR A 144 -19.00 7.63 5.82
N ILE A 145 -19.88 6.84 5.19
CA ILE A 145 -19.74 6.44 3.78
C ILE A 145 -19.73 7.63 2.83
N ALA A 146 -20.40 8.74 3.17
CA ALA A 146 -20.36 9.94 2.34
C ALA A 146 -18.97 10.58 2.28
N ILE A 147 -18.10 10.36 3.27
CA ILE A 147 -16.76 10.98 3.34
C ILE A 147 -15.61 9.97 3.26
N HIS A 148 -15.81 8.73 3.69
CA HIS A 148 -14.79 7.70 3.80
C HIS A 148 -14.04 7.43 2.48
N PRO A 149 -14.73 7.35 1.31
CA PRO A 149 -14.04 7.20 0.03
C PRO A 149 -13.02 8.32 -0.24
N MET A 150 -13.36 9.56 0.17
CA MET A 150 -12.46 10.71 0.03
C MET A 150 -11.29 10.63 1.02
N TYR A 151 -11.54 10.22 2.26
CA TYR A 151 -10.49 9.97 3.24
C TYR A 151 -9.46 8.95 2.70
N ILE A 152 -9.92 7.81 2.15
CA ILE A 152 -9.04 6.78 1.59
C ILE A 152 -8.25 7.30 0.39
N LEU A 153 -8.91 7.99 -0.55
CA LEU A 153 -8.23 8.59 -1.70
C LEU A 153 -7.12 9.56 -1.24
N MET A 154 -7.45 10.48 -0.33
CA MET A 154 -6.48 11.46 0.18
C MET A 154 -5.30 10.78 0.88
N GLN A 155 -5.56 9.78 1.73
CA GLN A 155 -4.51 9.02 2.40
C GLN A 155 -3.55 8.37 1.39
N MET A 156 -4.09 7.67 0.38
CA MET A 156 -3.28 7.02 -0.65
C MET A 156 -2.50 8.01 -1.50
N MET A 157 -3.10 9.14 -1.86
CA MET A 157 -2.44 10.17 -2.66
C MET A 157 -1.30 10.87 -1.91
N VAL A 158 -1.53 11.26 -0.66
CA VAL A 158 -0.48 11.86 0.20
C VAL A 158 0.66 10.85 0.40
N TYR A 159 0.34 9.57 0.59
CA TYR A 159 1.35 8.53 0.74
C TYR A 159 2.17 8.33 -0.56
N ALA A 160 1.49 8.22 -1.70
CA ALA A 160 2.12 8.04 -3.02
C ALA A 160 3.05 9.20 -3.40
N ASP A 161 2.71 10.41 -2.96
CA ASP A 161 3.51 11.63 -3.11
C ASP A 161 4.73 11.71 -2.16
N GLY A 162 4.86 10.78 -1.20
CA GLY A 162 5.97 10.73 -0.24
C GLY A 162 5.67 11.38 1.11
N GLY A 163 4.42 11.80 1.36
CA GLY A 163 3.93 12.39 2.61
C GLY A 163 3.72 11.40 3.76
N GLY A 164 4.47 10.30 3.82
CA GLY A 164 4.25 9.22 4.79
C GLY A 164 4.22 9.66 6.26
N ARG A 165 4.99 10.69 6.64
CA ARG A 165 4.93 11.29 7.98
C ARG A 165 3.57 11.94 8.29
N TYR A 166 2.96 12.58 7.28
CA TYR A 166 1.62 13.15 7.40
C TYR A 166 0.55 12.07 7.46
N CYS A 167 0.74 10.94 6.76
CA CYS A 167 -0.11 9.76 6.91
C CYS A 167 -0.12 9.25 8.35
N VAL A 168 1.06 9.08 8.96
CA VAL A 168 1.17 8.68 10.38
C VAL A 168 0.46 9.70 11.27
N PHE A 169 0.80 10.99 11.14
CA PHE A 169 0.22 12.04 11.97
C PHE A 169 -1.31 12.11 11.85
N ALA A 170 -1.86 12.07 10.63
CA ALA A 170 -3.29 12.07 10.38
C ALA A 170 -3.99 10.85 10.99
N THR A 171 -3.41 9.65 10.85
CA THR A 171 -4.00 8.44 11.47
C THR A 171 -3.91 8.43 12.99
N VAL A 172 -2.84 8.99 13.58
CA VAL A 172 -2.75 9.16 15.04
C VAL A 172 -3.82 10.14 15.54
N ILE A 173 -4.02 11.26 14.84
CA ILE A 173 -5.11 12.19 15.15
C ILE A 173 -6.46 11.48 15.02
N GLN A 174 -6.67 10.73 13.93
CA GLN A 174 -7.90 9.99 13.71
C GLN A 174 -8.22 9.08 14.89
N ILE A 175 -7.34 8.14 15.25
CA ILE A 175 -7.62 7.22 16.35
C ILE A 175 -7.78 7.96 17.69
N THR A 176 -7.01 9.03 17.93
CA THR A 176 -7.12 9.78 19.18
C THR A 176 -8.47 10.49 19.29
N VAL A 177 -8.87 11.21 18.24
CA VAL A 177 -10.18 11.89 18.16
C VAL A 177 -11.29 10.85 18.22
N HIS A 178 -11.15 9.74 17.50
CA HIS A 178 -12.10 8.65 17.48
C HIS A 178 -12.39 8.14 18.90
N MET A 179 -11.37 7.72 19.65
CA MET A 179 -11.55 7.19 21.01
C MET A 179 -12.16 8.21 21.98
N ILE A 180 -11.72 9.48 21.91
CA ILE A 180 -12.21 10.55 22.80
C ILE A 180 -13.67 10.88 22.48
N VAL A 181 -14.00 11.04 21.20
CA VAL A 181 -15.36 11.35 20.75
C VAL A 181 -16.29 10.16 20.99
N ALA A 182 -15.83 8.92 20.78
CA ALA A 182 -16.59 7.71 21.08
C ALA A 182 -17.01 7.69 22.55
N LEU A 183 -16.07 7.89 23.48
CA LEU A 183 -16.37 7.97 24.92
C LEU A 183 -17.35 9.10 25.25
N PHE A 184 -17.12 10.28 24.69
CA PHE A 184 -17.95 11.46 24.96
C PHE A 184 -19.39 11.29 24.44
N LEU A 185 -19.57 10.85 23.20
CA LEU A 185 -20.91 10.66 22.62
C LEU A 185 -21.63 9.47 23.26
N THR A 186 -20.93 8.35 23.44
CA THR A 186 -21.55 7.11 23.92
C THR A 186 -21.94 7.19 25.39
N ILE A 187 -21.04 7.66 26.27
CA ILE A 187 -21.25 7.69 27.72
C ILE A 187 -21.68 9.08 28.19
N GLY A 188 -21.04 10.14 27.67
CA GLY A 188 -21.28 11.51 28.12
C GLY A 188 -22.62 12.08 27.67
N LEU A 189 -23.05 11.77 26.44
CA LEU A 189 -24.35 12.19 25.88
C LEU A 189 -25.38 11.07 25.80
N ASP A 190 -25.04 9.86 26.26
CA ASP A 190 -25.90 8.68 26.25
C ASP A 190 -26.44 8.32 24.85
N PHE A 191 -25.65 8.55 23.79
CA PHE A 191 -26.04 8.19 22.42
C PHE A 191 -25.87 6.69 22.12
N GLY A 192 -25.39 5.90 23.07
CA GLY A 192 -25.24 4.45 22.90
C GLY A 192 -24.39 4.06 21.68
N MET A 193 -24.82 3.03 20.96
CA MET A 193 -24.16 2.55 19.73
C MET A 193 -24.05 3.60 18.63
N THR A 194 -25.00 4.53 18.54
CA THR A 194 -24.97 5.65 17.60
C THR A 194 -23.78 6.58 17.87
N GLY A 195 -23.42 6.77 19.15
CA GLY A 195 -22.25 7.53 19.55
C GLY A 195 -20.93 6.91 19.08
N ILE A 196 -20.83 5.58 19.10
CA ILE A 196 -19.69 4.84 18.56
C ILE A 196 -19.57 5.09 17.06
N ALA A 197 -20.64 4.86 16.29
CA ALA A 197 -20.60 5.03 14.82
C ALA A 197 -20.32 6.49 14.39
N LEU A 198 -20.91 7.48 15.06
CA LEU A 198 -20.68 8.92 14.76
C LEU A 198 -19.24 9.36 15.00
N SER A 199 -18.56 8.73 15.96
CA SER A 199 -17.20 9.11 16.32
C SER A 199 -16.20 8.85 15.19
N VAL A 200 -16.44 7.82 14.36
CA VAL A 200 -15.66 7.52 13.15
C VAL A 200 -15.74 8.68 12.17
N PHE A 201 -16.96 9.11 11.83
CA PHE A 201 -17.21 10.24 10.91
C PHE A 201 -16.46 11.51 11.34
N ILE A 202 -16.57 11.89 12.62
CA ILE A 202 -15.92 13.09 13.17
C ILE A 202 -14.39 12.95 13.10
N SER A 203 -13.86 11.77 13.43
CA SER A 203 -12.42 11.52 13.42
C SER A 203 -11.82 11.59 12.01
N GLU A 204 -12.55 11.15 10.99
CA GLU A 204 -12.12 11.19 9.60
C GLU A 204 -12.06 12.61 9.06
N ILE A 205 -13.03 13.47 9.42
CA ILE A 205 -12.97 14.90 9.08
C ILE A 205 -11.68 15.52 9.64
N GLY A 206 -11.34 15.21 10.89
CA GLY A 206 -10.10 15.68 11.52
C GLY A 206 -8.84 15.24 10.77
N ALA A 207 -8.79 13.98 10.34
CA ALA A 207 -7.67 13.44 9.56
C ALA A 207 -7.60 14.02 8.14
N MET A 208 -8.75 14.20 7.49
CA MET A 208 -8.85 14.81 6.15
C MET A 208 -8.35 16.25 6.14
N ALA A 209 -8.55 17.01 7.21
CA ALA A 209 -7.99 18.37 7.33
C ALA A 209 -6.46 18.36 7.27
N VAL A 210 -5.81 17.36 7.88
CA VAL A 210 -4.34 17.17 7.81
C VAL A 210 -3.90 16.82 6.39
N PHE A 211 -4.62 15.93 5.71
CA PHE A 211 -4.31 15.57 4.32
C PHE A 211 -4.50 16.75 3.36
N ALA A 212 -5.57 17.53 3.52
CA ALA A 212 -5.80 18.74 2.73
C ALA A 212 -4.63 19.72 2.87
N ARG A 213 -4.13 19.91 4.11
CA ARG A 213 -2.97 20.78 4.37
C ARG A 213 -1.71 20.39 3.59
N TRP A 214 -1.49 19.09 3.35
CA TRP A 214 -0.40 18.57 2.50
C TRP A 214 -0.68 18.83 1.02
N MET A 215 -1.85 18.40 0.53
CA MET A 215 -2.22 18.48 -0.90
C MET A 215 -2.24 19.91 -1.44
N PHE A 216 -2.53 20.90 -0.59
CA PHE A 216 -2.54 22.31 -0.95
C PHE A 216 -1.24 23.05 -0.59
N SER A 217 -0.20 22.34 -0.15
CA SER A 217 1.11 22.94 0.12
C SER A 217 1.84 23.27 -1.20
N VAL A 218 2.46 24.46 -1.25
CA VAL A 218 3.12 24.99 -2.47
C VAL A 218 4.30 24.12 -2.92
N SER A 219 4.97 23.45 -1.98
CA SER A 219 6.19 22.66 -2.19
C SER A 219 5.97 21.24 -2.70
N GLN A 220 4.73 20.78 -2.89
CA GLN A 220 4.47 19.38 -3.22
C GLN A 220 4.21 19.16 -4.72
N THR A 221 4.54 17.97 -5.20
CA THR A 221 4.28 17.54 -6.58
C THR A 221 2.80 17.29 -6.85
N LEU A 222 2.09 16.83 -5.82
CA LEU A 222 0.66 16.62 -5.83
C LEU A 222 -0.12 17.95 -5.81
N LYS A 223 -0.67 18.33 -6.96
CA LYS A 223 -1.50 19.51 -7.16
C LYS A 223 -2.71 19.15 -8.02
N PRO A 224 -3.85 18.78 -7.40
CA PRO A 224 -5.01 18.31 -8.14
C PRO A 224 -5.44 19.30 -9.24
N LYS A 225 -5.62 18.78 -10.47
CA LYS A 225 -6.20 19.54 -11.58
C LYS A 225 -7.49 18.87 -12.01
N PHE A 226 -8.61 19.53 -11.80
CA PHE A 226 -9.91 18.99 -12.20
C PHE A 226 -9.95 18.74 -13.71
N TYR A 227 -10.12 17.47 -14.04
CA TYR A 227 -10.11 16.91 -15.38
C TYR A 227 -10.90 15.60 -15.30
N CYS A 228 -11.60 15.23 -16.35
CA CYS A 228 -12.25 13.92 -16.41
C CYS A 228 -12.23 13.39 -17.83
N SER A 229 -11.77 12.15 -18.00
CA SER A 229 -11.70 11.43 -19.27
C SER A 229 -12.12 9.99 -19.08
N PHE A 230 -13.05 9.55 -19.93
CA PHE A 230 -13.54 8.18 -19.92
C PHE A 230 -12.44 7.15 -20.18
N SER A 231 -11.51 7.45 -21.11
CA SER A 231 -10.38 6.54 -21.38
C SER A 231 -9.51 6.34 -20.14
N ASP A 232 -9.35 7.37 -19.31
CA ASP A 232 -8.54 7.28 -18.11
C ASP A 232 -9.30 6.61 -16.97
N THR A 233 -10.62 6.79 -16.91
CA THR A 233 -11.47 6.04 -15.98
C THR A 233 -11.31 4.54 -16.23
N LEU A 234 -11.36 4.09 -17.49
CA LEU A 234 -11.17 2.68 -17.83
C LEU A 234 -9.78 2.16 -17.41
N LYS A 235 -8.73 2.99 -17.51
CA LYS A 235 -7.38 2.61 -17.05
C LYS A 235 -7.34 2.49 -15.52
N VAL A 236 -7.88 3.47 -14.80
CA VAL A 236 -8.00 3.44 -13.33
C VAL A 236 -8.70 2.16 -12.89
N LEU A 237 -9.86 1.85 -13.48
CA LEU A 237 -10.62 0.65 -13.14
C LEU A 237 -9.84 -0.64 -13.46
N LYS A 238 -9.21 -0.72 -14.65
CA LYS A 238 -8.39 -1.88 -15.05
C LYS A 238 -7.18 -2.11 -14.14
N LEU A 239 -6.63 -1.07 -13.53
CA LEU A 239 -5.47 -1.20 -12.64
C LEU A 239 -5.88 -1.50 -11.20
N SER A 240 -7.11 -1.14 -10.82
CA SER A 240 -7.60 -1.31 -9.45
C SER A 240 -8.36 -2.61 -9.21
N TYR A 241 -8.92 -3.24 -10.24
CA TYR A 241 -9.91 -4.31 -10.03
C TYR A 241 -9.38 -5.48 -9.20
N VAL A 242 -8.09 -5.81 -9.29
CA VAL A 242 -7.50 -6.89 -8.49
C VAL A 242 -7.52 -6.55 -7.00
N ASN A 243 -7.04 -5.36 -6.63
CA ASN A 243 -7.02 -4.89 -5.23
C ASN A 243 -8.46 -4.65 -4.74
N ALA A 244 -9.31 -4.00 -5.53
CA ALA A 244 -10.71 -3.82 -5.16
C ALA A 244 -11.42 -5.16 -4.88
N SER A 245 -11.25 -6.15 -5.77
CA SER A 245 -11.89 -7.47 -5.62
C SER A 245 -11.49 -8.18 -4.33
N LEU A 246 -10.33 -7.89 -3.76
CA LEU A 246 -9.93 -8.40 -2.44
C LEU A 246 -10.98 -8.10 -1.38
N SER A 247 -11.44 -6.84 -1.30
CA SER A 247 -12.46 -6.44 -0.31
C SER A 247 -13.77 -7.19 -0.54
N LEU A 248 -14.17 -7.40 -1.80
CA LEU A 248 -15.36 -8.18 -2.12
C LEU A 248 -15.21 -9.66 -1.73
N TYR A 249 -14.05 -10.26 -2.00
CA TYR A 249 -13.76 -11.65 -1.62
C TYR A 249 -13.76 -11.83 -0.11
N ILE A 250 -13.16 -10.90 0.64
CA ILE A 250 -13.21 -10.88 2.11
C ILE A 250 -14.65 -10.73 2.59
N ALA A 251 -15.45 -9.84 1.99
CA ALA A 251 -16.86 -9.65 2.35
C ALA A 251 -17.66 -10.95 2.21
N VAL A 252 -17.59 -11.57 1.03
CA VAL A 252 -18.32 -12.80 0.71
C VAL A 252 -17.79 -13.97 1.55
N GLY A 253 -16.47 -14.07 1.70
CA GLY A 253 -15.82 -15.11 2.48
C GLY A 253 -16.23 -15.07 3.96
N ASN A 254 -16.20 -13.87 4.56
CA ASN A 254 -16.68 -13.65 5.94
C ASN A 254 -18.17 -13.99 6.07
N MET A 255 -19.00 -13.54 5.13
CA MET A 255 -20.44 -13.84 5.14
C MET A 255 -20.71 -15.35 5.12
N ILE A 256 -20.02 -16.10 4.24
CA ILE A 256 -20.13 -17.56 4.15
C ILE A 256 -19.73 -18.22 5.48
N LEU A 257 -18.60 -17.81 6.06
CA LEU A 257 -18.13 -18.37 7.33
C LEU A 257 -19.08 -18.05 8.49
N VAL A 258 -19.59 -16.82 8.57
CA VAL A 258 -20.55 -16.42 9.60
C VAL A 258 -21.82 -17.27 9.52
N ILE A 259 -22.40 -17.41 8.32
CA ILE A 259 -23.61 -18.24 8.11
C ILE A 259 -23.34 -19.70 8.47
N TYR A 260 -22.19 -20.23 8.03
CA TYR A 260 -21.76 -21.59 8.34
C TYR A 260 -21.65 -21.83 9.85
N PHE A 261 -21.01 -20.91 10.58
CA PHE A 261 -20.85 -21.00 12.02
C PHE A 261 -22.18 -20.92 12.77
N LEU A 262 -23.05 -19.97 12.40
CA LEU A 262 -24.36 -19.83 13.01
C LEU A 262 -25.21 -21.09 12.84
N ARG A 263 -25.12 -21.74 11.66
CA ARG A 263 -25.87 -22.96 11.35
C ARG A 263 -25.34 -24.19 12.08
N ASP A 264 -24.03 -24.41 12.08
CA ASP A 264 -23.43 -25.69 12.49
C ASP A 264 -22.87 -25.69 13.93
N PHE A 265 -22.60 -24.53 14.52
CA PHE A 265 -22.02 -24.40 15.86
C PHE A 265 -22.82 -23.51 16.84
N GLY A 266 -23.81 -22.76 16.35
CA GLY A 266 -24.67 -21.91 17.18
C GLY A 266 -24.03 -20.58 17.61
N GLN A 267 -24.78 -19.76 18.34
CA GLN A 267 -24.41 -18.37 18.66
C GLN A 267 -23.29 -18.25 19.72
N ASP A 268 -23.07 -19.28 20.54
CA ASP A 268 -22.08 -19.24 21.64
C ASP A 268 -20.62 -19.20 21.15
N TYR A 269 -20.37 -19.72 19.95
CA TYR A 269 -19.05 -19.71 19.31
C TYR A 269 -18.75 -18.42 18.52
N PHE A 270 -19.74 -17.56 18.34
CA PHE A 270 -19.62 -16.33 17.56
C PHE A 270 -18.53 -15.36 18.09
N PRO A 271 -18.37 -15.14 19.41
CA PRO A 271 -17.29 -14.30 19.95
C PRO A 271 -15.90 -14.84 19.63
N VAL A 272 -15.73 -16.17 19.57
CA VAL A 272 -14.45 -16.81 19.21
C VAL A 272 -14.14 -16.56 17.75
N LEU A 273 -15.13 -16.79 16.87
CA LEU A 273 -14.97 -16.52 15.43
C LEU A 273 -14.60 -15.05 15.18
N SER A 274 -15.31 -14.12 15.81
CA SER A 274 -15.03 -12.69 15.64
C SER A 274 -13.65 -12.31 16.16
N ALA A 275 -13.23 -12.82 17.33
CA ALA A 275 -11.87 -12.59 17.81
C ALA A 275 -10.81 -13.13 16.84
N VAL A 276 -11.03 -14.31 16.25
CA VAL A 276 -10.11 -14.90 15.26
C VAL A 276 -10.06 -14.07 13.98
N ILE A 277 -11.21 -13.66 13.44
CA ILE A 277 -11.27 -12.78 12.27
C ILE A 277 -10.58 -11.46 12.56
N SER A 278 -10.83 -10.83 13.72
CA SER A 278 -10.17 -9.59 14.11
C SER A 278 -8.67 -9.74 14.31
N ILE A 279 -8.20 -10.92 14.69
CA ILE A 279 -6.76 -11.22 14.76
C ILE A 279 -6.16 -11.40 13.36
N PHE A 280 -6.87 -12.03 12.43
CA PHE A 280 -6.47 -12.01 11.01
C PHE A 280 -6.49 -10.59 10.42
N GLN A 281 -7.43 -9.73 10.85
CA GLN A 281 -7.44 -8.31 10.49
C GLN A 281 -6.24 -7.56 11.10
N LEU A 282 -5.87 -7.82 12.35
CA LEU A 282 -4.63 -7.29 12.94
C LEU A 282 -3.39 -7.78 12.20
N ALA A 283 -3.42 -8.98 11.63
CA ALA A 283 -2.32 -9.44 10.78
C ALA A 283 -2.21 -8.70 9.44
N VAL A 284 -3.26 -7.99 9.00
CA VAL A 284 -3.20 -7.08 7.85
C VAL A 284 -2.25 -5.90 8.13
N CYS A 285 -1.82 -5.66 9.37
CA CYS A 285 -0.72 -4.73 9.65
C CYS A 285 0.57 -5.09 8.87
N LEU A 286 0.72 -6.35 8.47
CA LEU A 286 1.81 -6.83 7.63
C LEU A 286 1.72 -6.34 6.16
N SER A 287 0.55 -5.92 5.69
CA SER A 287 0.41 -5.26 4.37
C SER A 287 1.06 -3.87 4.34
N GLY A 288 1.55 -3.37 5.48
CA GLY A 288 2.42 -2.19 5.50
C GLY A 288 3.67 -2.34 4.62
N VAL A 289 4.19 -3.57 4.43
CA VAL A 289 5.33 -3.82 3.53
C VAL A 289 4.92 -3.62 2.06
N GLU A 290 3.80 -4.23 1.66
CA GLU A 290 3.20 -4.06 0.33
C GLU A 290 2.97 -2.58 0.02
N LYS A 291 2.28 -1.86 0.92
CA LYS A 291 1.97 -0.43 0.75
C LYS A 291 3.22 0.44 0.61
N ALA A 292 4.31 0.10 1.30
CA ALA A 292 5.58 0.81 1.16
C ALA A 292 6.29 0.55 -0.16
N THR A 293 6.14 -0.67 -0.69
CA THR A 293 6.72 -1.07 -1.97
C THR A 293 5.97 -0.47 -3.16
N GLU A 294 4.65 -0.33 -3.07
CA GLU A 294 3.78 0.07 -4.18
C GLU A 294 4.15 1.35 -4.92
N PRO A 295 4.23 2.51 -4.27
CA PRO A 295 4.47 3.74 -5.00
C PRO A 295 5.89 3.76 -5.58
N LEU A 296 6.87 3.11 -4.95
CA LEU A 296 8.22 3.01 -5.48
C LEU A 296 8.26 2.16 -6.75
N VAL A 297 7.68 0.95 -6.71
CA VAL A 297 7.66 0.08 -7.89
C VAL A 297 6.90 0.73 -9.04
N ASN A 298 5.79 1.43 -8.77
CA ASN A 298 5.05 2.16 -9.80
C ASN A 298 5.88 3.27 -10.45
N ILE A 299 6.71 3.99 -9.68
CA ILE A 299 7.65 4.99 -10.22
C ILE A 299 8.69 4.32 -11.14
N TYR A 300 9.31 3.23 -10.68
CA TYR A 300 10.30 2.49 -11.49
C TYR A 300 9.67 1.89 -12.76
N LEU A 301 8.43 1.40 -12.67
CA LEU A 301 7.67 0.94 -13.84
C LEU A 301 7.39 2.09 -14.82
N GLY A 302 7.03 3.28 -14.32
CA GLY A 302 6.85 4.48 -15.16
C GLY A 302 8.13 4.93 -15.88
N GLU A 303 9.30 4.63 -15.29
CA GLU A 303 10.60 4.85 -15.93
C GLU A 303 11.00 3.76 -16.93
N ASN A 304 10.26 2.64 -16.97
CA ASN A 304 10.64 1.35 -17.56
C ASN A 304 11.88 0.72 -16.92
N ASN A 305 12.19 1.03 -15.65
CA ASN A 305 13.35 0.53 -14.93
C ASN A 305 13.04 -0.75 -14.15
N PHE A 306 13.10 -1.89 -14.84
CA PHE A 306 12.83 -3.20 -14.23
C PHE A 306 13.91 -3.68 -13.25
N ASP A 307 15.15 -3.20 -13.37
CA ASP A 307 16.21 -3.51 -12.40
C ASP A 307 15.89 -2.89 -11.03
N GLY A 308 15.44 -1.64 -11.02
CA GLY A 308 14.94 -0.96 -9.82
C GLY A 308 13.76 -1.68 -9.16
N VAL A 309 12.83 -2.21 -9.96
CA VAL A 309 11.71 -3.04 -9.47
C VAL A 309 12.24 -4.27 -8.71
N ILE A 310 13.20 -4.99 -9.29
CA ILE A 310 13.80 -6.18 -8.65
C ILE A 310 14.57 -5.79 -7.37
N LYS A 311 15.34 -4.69 -7.42
CA LYS A 311 16.11 -4.18 -6.29
C LYS A 311 15.25 -3.85 -5.07
N ILE A 312 13.99 -3.45 -5.27
CA ILE A 312 13.04 -3.17 -4.17
C ILE A 312 12.32 -4.43 -3.71
N MET A 313 11.85 -5.24 -4.66
CA MET A 313 11.00 -6.38 -4.35
C MET A 313 11.74 -7.49 -3.61
N LYS A 314 13.03 -7.73 -3.91
CA LYS A 314 13.85 -8.72 -3.19
C LYS A 314 13.94 -8.44 -1.68
N PRO A 315 14.42 -7.26 -1.23
CA PRO A 315 14.45 -6.95 0.19
C PRO A 315 13.04 -6.82 0.78
N ALA A 316 12.04 -6.33 0.04
CA ALA A 316 10.65 -6.28 0.51
C ALA A 316 10.11 -7.68 0.85
N ALA A 317 10.40 -8.71 0.05
CA ALA A 317 9.99 -10.09 0.34
C ALA A 317 10.65 -10.64 1.62
N ILE A 318 11.94 -10.37 1.81
CA ILE A 318 12.66 -10.77 3.04
C ILE A 318 12.06 -10.06 4.25
N VAL A 319 11.83 -8.75 4.14
CA VAL A 319 11.22 -7.94 5.19
C VAL A 319 9.79 -8.41 5.50
N ALA A 320 8.97 -8.73 4.50
CA ALA A 320 7.63 -9.27 4.69
C ALA A 320 7.65 -10.59 5.47
N ALA A 321 8.53 -11.53 5.09
CA ALA A 321 8.68 -12.79 5.80
C ALA A 321 9.14 -12.60 7.25
N LEU A 322 10.09 -11.69 7.49
CA LEU A 322 10.59 -11.39 8.83
C LEU A 322 9.56 -10.68 9.71
N PHE A 323 8.84 -9.71 9.17
CA PHE A 323 7.75 -9.04 9.89
C PHE A 323 6.63 -10.03 10.23
N GLY A 324 6.22 -10.88 9.27
CA GLY A 324 5.24 -11.92 9.54
C GLY A 324 5.72 -12.95 10.57
N GLY A 325 7.01 -13.29 10.55
CA GLY A 325 7.63 -14.16 11.56
C GLY A 325 7.69 -13.52 12.94
N ALA A 326 7.93 -12.21 13.02
CA ALA A 326 8.00 -11.46 14.28
C ALA A 326 6.63 -11.36 14.99
N VAL A 327 5.53 -11.52 14.26
CA VAL A 327 4.18 -11.57 14.85
C VAL A 327 3.95 -12.85 15.67
N ILE A 328 4.64 -13.96 15.33
CA ILE A 328 4.50 -15.25 16.04
C ILE A 328 4.75 -15.13 17.55
N PRO A 329 5.93 -14.67 18.03
CA PRO A 329 6.19 -14.55 19.46
C PRO A 329 5.25 -13.55 20.15
N VAL A 330 4.84 -12.48 19.46
CA VAL A 330 3.89 -11.50 20.03
C VAL A 330 2.54 -12.17 20.30
N MET A 331 1.97 -12.86 19.31
CA MET A 331 0.69 -13.55 19.47
C MET A 331 0.78 -14.68 20.50
N TRP A 332 1.94 -15.34 20.62
CA TRP A 332 2.15 -16.40 21.61
C TRP A 332 2.20 -15.88 23.04
N LEU A 333 2.98 -14.82 23.28
CA LEU A 333 3.17 -14.24 24.60
C LEU A 333 1.93 -13.46 25.07
N PHE A 334 1.24 -12.79 24.16
CA PHE A 334 0.10 -11.92 24.47
C PHE A 334 -1.27 -12.53 24.12
N CYS A 335 -1.35 -13.86 23.94
CA CYS A 335 -2.62 -14.54 23.60
C CYS A 335 -3.75 -14.30 24.61
N GLU A 336 -3.47 -14.30 25.91
CA GLU A 336 -4.50 -14.08 26.94
C GLU A 336 -4.99 -12.62 27.00
N PRO A 337 -4.09 -11.62 27.01
CA PRO A 337 -4.49 -10.21 26.87
C PRO A 337 -5.33 -9.95 25.62
N ILE A 338 -4.94 -10.53 24.47
CA ILE A 338 -5.69 -10.40 23.23
C ILE A 338 -7.10 -10.97 23.39
N ALA A 339 -7.25 -12.19 23.92
CA ALA A 339 -8.56 -12.80 24.14
C ALA A 339 -9.45 -11.98 25.11
N SER A 340 -8.85 -11.44 26.18
CA SER A 340 -9.56 -10.64 27.19
C SER A 340 -10.14 -9.34 26.61
N ILE A 341 -9.39 -8.65 25.73
CA ILE A 341 -9.83 -7.41 25.09
C ILE A 341 -11.14 -7.62 24.29
N PHE A 342 -11.31 -8.78 23.66
CA PHE A 342 -12.52 -9.16 22.93
C PHE A 342 -13.66 -9.67 23.83
N GLY A 343 -13.56 -9.50 25.16
CA GLY A 343 -14.62 -9.88 26.10
C GLY A 343 -14.77 -11.40 26.28
N ILE A 344 -13.74 -12.18 25.92
CA ILE A 344 -13.72 -13.62 26.16
C ILE A 344 -13.37 -13.85 27.64
N ALA A 345 -14.39 -13.99 28.48
CA ALA A 345 -14.24 -14.18 29.93
C ALA A 345 -14.48 -15.62 30.41
N ASP A 346 -15.18 -16.44 29.61
CA ASP A 346 -15.46 -17.84 29.95
C ASP A 346 -14.17 -18.67 29.86
N VAL A 347 -13.83 -19.37 30.95
CA VAL A 347 -12.59 -20.16 31.08
C VAL A 347 -12.44 -21.19 29.95
N ALA A 348 -13.52 -21.85 29.54
CA ALA A 348 -13.48 -22.85 28.48
C ALA A 348 -13.19 -22.19 27.11
N ILE A 349 -13.82 -21.04 26.86
CA ILE A 349 -13.67 -20.29 25.62
C ILE A 349 -12.29 -19.62 25.54
N VAL A 350 -11.77 -19.14 26.67
CA VAL A 350 -10.41 -18.58 26.79
C VAL A 350 -9.36 -19.63 26.44
N ALA A 351 -9.51 -20.87 26.91
CA ALA A 351 -8.58 -21.94 26.60
C ALA A 351 -8.54 -22.25 25.09
N GLU A 352 -9.70 -22.27 24.44
CA GLU A 352 -9.80 -22.46 23.00
C GLU A 352 -9.19 -21.28 22.23
N ALA A 353 -9.54 -20.04 22.61
CA ALA A 353 -8.98 -18.83 22.01
C ALA A 353 -7.44 -18.83 22.05
N LYS A 354 -6.80 -19.19 23.17
CA LYS A 354 -5.33 -19.27 23.27
C LYS A 354 -4.72 -20.22 22.24
N ILE A 355 -5.33 -21.39 22.03
CA ILE A 355 -4.85 -22.37 21.06
C ILE A 355 -4.95 -21.81 19.65
N VAL A 356 -6.10 -21.22 19.31
CA VAL A 356 -6.35 -20.67 17.97
C VAL A 356 -5.39 -19.52 17.68
N ILE A 357 -5.25 -18.57 18.59
CA ILE A 357 -4.34 -17.42 18.44
C ILE A 357 -2.91 -17.90 18.16
N ARG A 358 -2.41 -18.86 18.94
CA ARG A 358 -1.06 -19.41 18.77
C ARG A 358 -0.87 -20.14 17.44
N THR A 359 -1.90 -20.84 16.99
CA THR A 359 -1.83 -21.64 15.76
C THR A 359 -1.91 -20.74 14.52
N VAL A 360 -2.84 -19.79 14.52
CA VAL A 360 -3.04 -18.80 13.44
C VAL A 360 -1.78 -17.94 13.23
N ALA A 361 -1.01 -17.68 14.28
CA ALA A 361 0.23 -16.92 14.18
C ALA A 361 1.24 -17.48 13.15
N PHE A 362 1.29 -18.80 12.95
CA PHE A 362 2.20 -19.41 11.97
C PHE A 362 1.84 -19.13 10.50
N ALA A 363 0.60 -18.70 10.23
CA ALA A 363 0.18 -18.35 8.89
C ALA A 363 0.71 -16.96 8.45
N MET A 364 1.11 -16.11 9.40
CA MET A 364 1.41 -14.69 9.18
C MET A 364 2.55 -14.39 8.20
N PRO A 365 3.68 -15.12 8.19
CA PRO A 365 4.72 -14.94 7.16
C PRO A 365 4.17 -15.14 5.74
N PHE A 366 3.31 -16.14 5.55
CA PHE A 366 2.73 -16.44 4.23
C PHE A 366 1.70 -15.40 3.82
N VAL A 367 0.88 -14.91 4.77
CA VAL A 367 -0.05 -13.81 4.52
C VAL A 367 0.70 -12.58 3.99
N ALA A 368 1.78 -12.17 4.67
CA ALA A 368 2.59 -11.01 4.28
C ALA A 368 3.18 -11.16 2.86
N LEU A 369 3.72 -12.35 2.55
CA LEU A 369 4.26 -12.64 1.23
C LEU A 369 3.18 -12.65 0.15
N LEU A 370 2.01 -13.23 0.42
CA LEU A 370 0.91 -13.29 -0.55
C LEU A 370 0.42 -11.89 -0.92
N TYR A 371 0.26 -10.99 0.06
CA TYR A 371 -0.09 -9.60 -0.19
C TYR A 371 0.92 -8.90 -1.11
N LEU A 372 2.22 -9.02 -0.78
CA LEU A 372 3.30 -8.45 -1.58
C LEU A 372 3.32 -9.00 -3.02
N PHE A 373 3.15 -10.32 -3.19
CA PHE A 373 3.16 -10.94 -4.52
C PHE A 373 1.89 -10.67 -5.34
N THR A 374 0.71 -10.59 -4.71
CA THR A 374 -0.53 -10.16 -5.40
C THR A 374 -0.30 -8.80 -6.06
N MET A 375 0.15 -7.84 -5.25
CA MET A 375 0.43 -6.49 -5.68
C MET A 375 1.49 -6.49 -6.78
N TYR A 376 2.56 -7.27 -6.63
CA TYR A 376 3.61 -7.38 -7.63
C TYR A 376 3.10 -7.87 -9.00
N TYR A 377 2.28 -8.92 -9.01
CA TYR A 377 1.73 -9.43 -10.27
C TYR A 377 0.70 -8.47 -10.86
N GLN A 378 -0.05 -7.75 -10.01
CA GLN A 378 -1.01 -6.74 -10.45
C GLN A 378 -0.31 -5.58 -11.18
N ILE A 379 0.69 -4.96 -10.56
CA ILE A 379 1.39 -3.79 -11.12
C ILE A 379 2.22 -4.13 -12.37
N ASN A 380 2.77 -5.34 -12.46
CA ASN A 380 3.50 -5.81 -13.65
C ASN A 380 2.58 -6.29 -14.79
N GLY A 381 1.26 -6.13 -14.65
CA GLY A 381 0.30 -6.48 -15.71
C GLY A 381 -0.06 -7.97 -15.81
N TYR A 382 0.43 -8.81 -14.90
CA TYR A 382 0.04 -10.22 -14.77
C TYR A 382 -1.30 -10.38 -14.01
N PHE A 383 -2.31 -9.61 -14.41
CA PHE A 383 -3.55 -9.48 -13.65
C PHE A 383 -4.31 -10.81 -13.44
N LYS A 384 -4.21 -11.74 -14.40
CA LYS A 384 -4.82 -13.09 -14.27
C LYS A 384 -4.21 -13.89 -13.12
N ILE A 385 -2.90 -13.76 -12.92
CA ILE A 385 -2.18 -14.42 -11.82
C ILE A 385 -2.61 -13.75 -10.51
N ALA A 386 -2.58 -12.42 -10.46
CA ALA A 386 -2.92 -11.64 -9.27
C ALA A 386 -4.36 -11.88 -8.79
N ILE A 387 -5.36 -11.79 -9.69
CA ILE A 387 -6.76 -12.04 -9.31
C ILE A 387 -7.02 -13.48 -8.89
N SER A 388 -6.38 -14.45 -9.53
CA SER A 388 -6.50 -15.85 -9.13
C SER A 388 -5.90 -16.08 -7.74
N LEU A 389 -4.79 -15.40 -7.44
CA LEU A 389 -4.13 -15.49 -6.14
C LEU A 389 -5.02 -14.92 -5.03
N SER A 390 -5.59 -13.71 -5.22
CA SER A 390 -6.55 -13.13 -4.29
C SER A 390 -7.83 -13.98 -4.16
N PHE A 391 -8.39 -14.46 -5.26
CA PHE A 391 -9.59 -15.31 -5.22
C PHE A 391 -9.35 -16.61 -4.45
N CYS A 392 -8.23 -17.28 -4.68
CA CYS A 392 -7.87 -18.48 -3.94
C CYS A 392 -7.64 -18.19 -2.45
N LYS A 393 -6.86 -17.15 -2.13
CA LYS A 393 -6.50 -16.79 -0.76
C LYS A 393 -7.68 -16.33 0.08
N ASP A 394 -8.53 -15.47 -0.48
CA ASP A 394 -9.48 -14.66 0.29
C ASP A 394 -10.94 -15.14 0.15
N LEU A 395 -11.22 -16.07 -0.78
CA LEU A 395 -12.55 -16.64 -0.94
C LEU A 395 -12.53 -18.17 -1.01
N LEU A 396 -11.92 -18.75 -2.06
CA LEU A 396 -12.06 -20.18 -2.34
C LEU A 396 -11.46 -21.07 -1.25
N LEU A 397 -10.16 -20.90 -0.93
CA LEU A 397 -9.54 -21.68 0.12
C LEU A 397 -9.93 -21.14 1.49
N TYR A 398 -10.09 -19.81 1.63
CA TYR A 398 -10.53 -19.15 2.86
C TYR A 398 -11.82 -19.75 3.43
N THR A 399 -12.79 -20.08 2.58
CA THR A 399 -14.04 -20.74 2.98
C THR A 399 -13.95 -22.26 2.87
N GLY A 400 -13.36 -22.77 1.79
CA GLY A 400 -13.36 -24.19 1.47
C GLY A 400 -12.57 -25.04 2.45
N LEU A 401 -11.35 -24.64 2.85
CA LEU A 401 -10.54 -25.45 3.76
C LEU A 401 -11.11 -25.51 5.18
N PRO A 402 -11.56 -24.40 5.80
CA PRO A 402 -12.23 -24.46 7.10
C PRO A 402 -13.46 -25.36 7.11
N ILE A 403 -14.34 -25.25 6.10
CA ILE A 403 -15.56 -26.08 6.00
C ILE A 403 -15.23 -27.55 5.73
N LEU A 404 -14.21 -27.81 4.90
CA LEU A 404 -13.77 -29.17 4.63
C LEU A 404 -13.21 -29.83 5.90
N PHE A 405 -12.33 -29.14 6.62
CA PHE A 405 -11.70 -29.71 7.81
C PHE A 405 -12.68 -29.82 8.98
N SER A 406 -13.63 -28.91 9.10
CA SER A 406 -14.66 -28.99 10.14
C SER A 406 -15.55 -30.22 10.00
N SER A 407 -15.76 -30.72 8.78
CA SER A 407 -16.49 -31.98 8.56
C SER A 407 -15.82 -33.21 9.19
N PHE A 408 -14.49 -33.16 9.43
CA PHE A 408 -13.74 -34.27 10.02
C PHE A 408 -13.53 -34.13 11.53
N ILE A 409 -13.30 -32.92 12.03
CA ILE A 409 -12.87 -32.67 13.43
C ILE A 409 -13.62 -31.51 14.11
N GLY A 410 -14.81 -31.14 13.61
CA GLY A 410 -15.68 -30.11 14.20
C GLY A 410 -15.06 -28.71 14.16
N VAL A 411 -15.35 -27.87 15.16
CA VAL A 411 -14.88 -26.47 15.24
C VAL A 411 -13.36 -26.37 15.08
N ARG A 412 -12.59 -27.32 15.63
CA ARG A 412 -11.13 -27.36 15.50
C ARG A 412 -10.63 -27.46 14.07
N GLY A 413 -11.43 -28.06 13.19
CA GLY A 413 -11.17 -28.14 11.76
C GLY A 413 -11.21 -26.78 11.08
N VAL A 414 -12.11 -25.89 11.51
CA VAL A 414 -12.16 -24.52 11.00
C VAL A 414 -10.83 -23.81 11.26
N TRP A 415 -10.34 -23.88 12.51
CA TRP A 415 -9.10 -23.20 12.91
C TRP A 415 -7.89 -23.72 12.14
N LEU A 416 -7.79 -25.05 11.99
CA LEU A 416 -6.74 -25.67 11.20
C LEU A 416 -6.83 -25.26 9.72
N GLY A 417 -8.05 -25.18 9.19
CA GLY A 417 -8.31 -24.71 7.82
C GLY A 417 -7.82 -23.28 7.62
N MET A 418 -8.16 -22.36 8.54
CA MET A 418 -7.72 -20.97 8.47
C MET A 418 -6.19 -20.81 8.46
N VAL A 419 -5.46 -21.68 9.17
CA VAL A 419 -3.99 -21.70 9.17
C VAL A 419 -3.44 -22.29 7.88
N ALA A 420 -4.10 -23.33 7.36
CA ALA A 420 -3.71 -24.00 6.13
C ALA A 420 -3.91 -23.12 4.88
N VAL A 421 -4.82 -22.15 4.91
CA VAL A 421 -5.16 -21.30 3.75
C VAL A 421 -3.96 -20.50 3.22
N PRO A 422 -3.26 -19.66 4.02
CA PRO A 422 -2.13 -18.89 3.50
C PRO A 422 -0.98 -19.79 3.05
N PHE A 423 -0.65 -20.82 3.82
CA PHE A 423 0.39 -21.76 3.45
C PHE A 423 0.06 -22.53 2.17
N GLY A 424 -1.15 -23.08 2.07
CA GLY A 424 -1.62 -23.84 0.92
C GLY A 424 -1.71 -22.98 -0.34
N THR A 425 -2.17 -21.74 -0.22
CA THR A 425 -2.20 -20.79 -1.35
C THR A 425 -0.78 -20.46 -1.82
N PHE A 426 0.12 -20.16 -0.89
CA PHE A 426 1.52 -19.86 -1.20
C PHE A 426 2.20 -21.03 -1.93
N LEU A 427 2.04 -22.25 -1.41
CA LEU A 427 2.62 -23.45 -2.02
C LEU A 427 2.04 -23.73 -3.41
N LEU A 428 0.71 -23.66 -3.55
CA LEU A 428 0.02 -23.87 -4.83
C LEU A 428 0.54 -22.91 -5.91
N PHE A 429 0.63 -21.61 -5.60
CA PHE A 429 1.10 -20.61 -6.54
C PHE A 429 2.61 -20.73 -6.81
N ALA A 430 3.43 -21.05 -5.81
CA ALA A 430 4.84 -21.32 -6.01
C ALA A 430 5.07 -22.46 -7.02
N ILE A 431 4.31 -23.56 -6.89
CA ILE A 431 4.38 -24.71 -7.80
C ILE A 431 3.92 -24.32 -9.21
N VAL A 432 2.73 -23.72 -9.34
CA VAL A 432 2.16 -23.33 -10.64
C VAL A 432 3.07 -22.38 -11.40
N LEU A 433 3.61 -21.37 -10.71
CA LEU A 433 4.49 -20.39 -11.32
C LEU A 433 5.85 -20.98 -11.67
N ARG A 434 6.39 -21.88 -10.84
CA ARG A 434 7.65 -22.58 -11.15
C ARG A 434 7.54 -23.46 -12.39
N ILE A 435 6.41 -24.15 -12.56
CA ILE A 435 6.14 -25.00 -13.74
C ILE A 435 5.94 -24.13 -14.99
N ARG A 436 5.17 -23.04 -14.89
CA ARG A 436 4.79 -22.21 -16.04
C ARG A 436 5.88 -21.23 -16.48
N TYR A 437 6.73 -20.78 -15.55
CA TYR A 437 7.75 -19.76 -15.79
C TYR A 437 9.11 -20.15 -15.16
N PRO A 438 9.73 -21.27 -15.59
CA PRO A 438 10.92 -21.82 -14.93
C PRO A 438 12.14 -20.88 -14.97
N GLU A 439 12.29 -20.07 -16.02
CA GLU A 439 13.45 -19.20 -16.22
C GLU A 439 13.38 -17.88 -15.46
N THR A 440 12.17 -17.38 -15.19
CA THR A 440 11.96 -16.07 -14.57
C THR A 440 11.38 -16.14 -13.15
N PHE A 441 10.99 -17.32 -12.68
CA PHE A 441 10.53 -17.49 -11.31
C PHE A 441 11.63 -17.09 -10.31
N PRO A 442 11.31 -16.36 -9.22
CA PRO A 442 9.96 -15.95 -8.78
C PRO A 442 9.49 -14.58 -9.30
N MET A 443 10.36 -13.79 -9.94
CA MET A 443 10.09 -12.37 -10.20
C MET A 443 9.51 -12.09 -11.58
N LEU A 444 9.41 -13.05 -12.51
CA LEU A 444 8.74 -12.88 -13.83
C LEU A 444 9.19 -11.64 -14.64
N VAL A 445 10.44 -11.17 -14.46
CA VAL A 445 10.99 -10.01 -15.15
C VAL A 445 12.13 -10.43 -16.06
N PHE A 446 12.09 -9.92 -17.29
CA PHE A 446 13.18 -9.97 -18.25
C PHE A 446 13.56 -8.54 -18.62
N ASN A 447 14.77 -8.11 -18.27
CA ASN A 447 15.44 -7.10 -19.09
C ASN A 447 16.95 -7.10 -18.83
N LYS A 448 17.77 -7.14 -19.90
CA LYS A 448 19.24 -7.12 -19.83
C LYS A 448 19.85 -5.76 -20.20
N ASP A 449 19.06 -4.84 -20.74
CA ASP A 449 19.55 -3.59 -21.35
C ASP A 449 19.38 -2.36 -20.44
N ILE A 450 19.18 -2.61 -19.13
CA ILE A 450 19.10 -1.58 -18.10
C ILE A 450 20.06 -1.98 -16.98
N VAL A 451 20.91 -1.05 -16.58
CA VAL A 451 21.87 -1.26 -15.48
C VAL A 451 21.82 -0.07 -14.54
N SER A 452 21.91 -0.33 -13.24
CA SER A 452 21.90 0.72 -12.23
C SER A 452 22.98 0.53 -11.17
N GLN A 453 23.64 1.61 -10.80
CA GLN A 453 24.72 1.67 -9.81
C GLN A 453 24.34 2.64 -8.70
N ASP A 454 24.46 2.18 -7.46
CA ASP A 454 24.22 2.97 -6.25
C ASP A 454 25.56 3.38 -5.64
N GLU A 455 25.71 4.67 -5.30
CA GLU A 455 26.93 5.19 -4.65
C GLU A 455 26.58 6.22 -3.56
N VAL A 456 27.45 6.32 -2.55
CA VAL A 456 27.48 7.48 -1.66
C VAL A 456 28.30 8.57 -2.35
N LEU A 457 27.68 9.67 -2.75
CA LEU A 457 28.36 10.71 -3.53
C LEU A 457 29.39 11.45 -2.67
N ASN A 458 30.64 11.30 -3.08
CA ASN A 458 31.79 12.13 -2.73
C ASN A 458 32.65 12.23 -4.00
N ILE A 459 33.65 13.11 -4.02
CA ILE A 459 34.48 13.36 -5.21
C ILE A 459 35.03 12.05 -5.80
N CYS A 460 35.57 11.16 -4.97
CA CYS A 460 36.13 9.89 -5.43
C CYS A 460 35.07 8.93 -6.00
N ASN A 461 33.89 8.87 -5.39
CA ASN A 461 32.81 7.99 -5.84
C ASN A 461 32.08 8.54 -7.07
N VAL A 462 32.09 9.86 -7.30
CA VAL A 462 31.64 10.43 -8.58
C VAL A 462 32.54 9.97 -9.72
N ILE A 463 33.86 9.95 -9.52
CA ILE A 463 34.81 9.41 -10.49
C ILE A 463 34.54 7.92 -10.76
N LYS A 464 34.29 7.11 -9.72
CA LYS A 464 33.92 5.70 -9.90
C LYS A 464 32.63 5.53 -10.69
N LEU A 465 31.63 6.37 -10.42
CA LEU A 465 30.34 6.33 -11.09
C LEU A 465 30.48 6.69 -12.57
N ARG A 466 31.32 7.69 -12.88
CA ARG A 466 31.74 8.04 -14.24
C ARG A 466 32.41 6.87 -14.93
N ASP A 467 33.49 6.32 -14.35
CA ASP A 467 34.27 5.25 -14.95
C ASP A 467 33.41 3.99 -15.20
N TRP A 468 32.49 3.69 -14.27
CA TRP A 468 31.50 2.63 -14.45
C TRP A 468 30.56 2.91 -15.63
N ALA A 469 30.00 4.13 -15.72
CA ALA A 469 29.11 4.49 -16.81
C ALA A 469 29.83 4.43 -18.16
N GLU A 470 31.04 4.99 -18.25
CA GLU A 470 31.88 4.91 -19.45
C GLU A 470 32.10 3.45 -19.88
N GLY A 471 32.47 2.58 -18.94
CA GLY A 471 32.67 1.16 -19.20
C GLY A 471 31.41 0.46 -19.71
N GLU A 472 30.23 0.78 -19.20
CA GLU A 472 28.95 0.20 -19.66
C GLU A 472 28.57 0.65 -21.08
N PHE A 473 28.84 1.90 -21.45
CA PHE A 473 28.68 2.37 -22.83
C PHE A 473 29.75 1.77 -23.76
N GLN A 474 30.99 1.64 -23.30
CA GLN A 474 32.08 1.08 -24.12
C GLN A 474 31.86 -0.40 -24.44
N LYS A 475 31.41 -1.20 -23.46
CA LYS A 475 31.03 -2.62 -23.65
C LYS A 475 29.94 -2.83 -24.69
N ARG A 476 29.06 -1.83 -24.88
CA ARG A 476 27.94 -1.85 -25.84
C ARG A 476 28.28 -1.24 -27.20
N GLY A 477 29.55 -0.90 -27.44
CA GLY A 477 30.06 -0.49 -28.75
C GLY A 477 29.82 0.99 -29.12
N PHE A 478 29.54 1.86 -28.15
CA PHE A 478 29.44 3.30 -28.40
C PHE A 478 30.82 3.91 -28.73
N SER A 479 30.85 4.94 -29.59
CA SER A 479 32.09 5.61 -30.00
C SER A 479 32.82 6.25 -28.81
N SER A 480 34.16 6.30 -28.83
CA SER A 480 34.94 6.90 -27.75
C SER A 480 34.56 8.36 -27.47
N ARG A 481 34.19 9.13 -28.50
CA ARG A 481 33.70 10.50 -28.35
C ARG A 481 32.39 10.55 -27.57
N TYR A 482 31.49 9.61 -27.82
CA TYR A 482 30.22 9.50 -27.11
C TYR A 482 30.44 9.10 -25.65
N VAL A 483 31.28 8.09 -25.41
CA VAL A 483 31.65 7.62 -24.07
C VAL A 483 32.23 8.75 -23.22
N MET A 484 33.21 9.50 -23.75
CA MET A 484 33.82 10.64 -23.05
C MET A 484 32.80 11.71 -22.67
N LYS A 485 31.83 11.99 -23.55
CA LYS A 485 30.77 12.99 -23.28
C LYS A 485 29.82 12.52 -22.19
N VAL A 486 29.43 11.26 -22.21
CA VAL A 486 28.62 10.67 -21.11
C VAL A 486 29.39 10.72 -19.80
N GLY A 487 30.70 10.41 -19.82
CA GLY A 487 31.56 10.50 -18.65
C GLY A 487 31.57 11.91 -18.06
N LEU A 488 31.87 12.92 -18.87
CA LEU A 488 31.85 14.33 -18.46
C LEU A 488 30.48 14.74 -17.89
N LEU A 489 29.39 14.33 -18.55
CA LEU A 489 28.04 14.60 -18.07
C LEU A 489 27.80 13.98 -16.68
N VAL A 490 28.10 12.70 -16.49
CA VAL A 490 27.94 12.00 -15.20
C VAL A 490 28.79 12.64 -14.11
N GLU A 491 30.04 13.00 -14.43
CA GLU A 491 30.97 13.63 -13.50
C GLU A 491 30.46 15.00 -13.03
N GLU A 492 30.10 15.89 -13.96
CA GLU A 492 29.66 17.24 -13.62
C GLU A 492 28.32 17.24 -12.87
N ILE A 493 27.39 16.36 -13.23
CA ILE A 493 26.13 16.19 -12.50
C ILE A 493 26.43 15.73 -11.07
N GLY A 494 27.23 14.65 -10.92
CA GLY A 494 27.57 14.12 -9.60
C GLY A 494 28.30 15.14 -8.73
N MET A 495 29.23 15.90 -9.32
CA MET A 495 29.96 16.95 -8.65
C MET A 495 29.07 18.14 -8.26
N SER A 496 28.07 18.50 -9.08
CA SER A 496 27.06 19.51 -8.72
C SER A 496 26.23 19.09 -7.50
N VAL A 497 25.82 17.82 -7.43
CA VAL A 497 25.13 17.26 -6.26
C VAL A 497 26.02 17.36 -5.01
N VAL A 498 27.30 17.00 -5.11
CA VAL A 498 28.26 17.09 -3.99
C VAL A 498 28.45 18.54 -3.51
N GLU A 499 28.62 19.49 -4.42
CA GLU A 499 28.82 20.91 -4.06
C GLU A 499 27.63 21.53 -3.34
N LYS A 500 26.40 21.17 -3.73
CA LYS A 500 25.19 21.72 -3.11
C LYS A 500 24.89 21.11 -1.73
N ASN A 501 25.65 20.10 -1.32
CA ASN A 501 25.39 19.28 -0.15
C ASN A 501 26.67 19.04 0.68
N LEU A 502 27.58 20.02 0.70
CA LEU A 502 28.87 19.94 1.40
C LEU A 502 28.71 19.49 2.85
N GLY A 503 29.49 18.48 3.24
CA GLY A 503 29.49 17.94 4.60
C GLY A 503 28.40 16.90 4.90
N THR A 504 27.58 16.52 3.91
CA THR A 504 26.56 15.47 4.06
C THR A 504 26.83 14.29 3.13
N ASN A 505 26.56 13.07 3.62
CA ASN A 505 26.65 11.86 2.80
C ASN A 505 25.33 11.69 2.03
N ILE A 506 25.38 11.90 0.72
CA ILE A 506 24.23 11.77 -0.18
C ILE A 506 24.28 10.40 -0.81
N LEU A 507 23.15 9.70 -0.85
CA LEU A 507 23.00 8.47 -1.62
C LEU A 507 22.44 8.84 -2.99
N ALA A 508 23.06 8.30 -4.04
CA ALA A 508 22.56 8.45 -5.38
C ALA A 508 22.53 7.12 -6.13
N GLU A 509 21.56 7.03 -7.04
CA GLU A 509 21.42 5.93 -7.99
C GLU A 509 21.53 6.49 -9.41
N LEU A 510 22.48 5.97 -10.19
CA LEU A 510 22.57 6.23 -11.62
C LEU A 510 22.01 5.02 -12.37
N THR A 511 20.99 5.24 -13.20
CA THR A 511 20.44 4.21 -14.09
C THR A 511 20.73 4.57 -15.54
N LEU A 512 21.29 3.61 -16.27
CA LEU A 512 21.54 3.70 -17.70
C LEU A 512 20.55 2.81 -18.44
N PHE A 513 19.91 3.37 -19.45
CA PHE A 513 18.95 2.68 -20.31
C PHE A 513 19.55 2.59 -21.72
N PHE A 514 19.54 1.39 -22.28
CA PHE A 514 20.04 1.10 -23.63
C PHE A 514 18.95 0.58 -24.58
N ASP A 515 17.72 0.40 -24.09
CA ASP A 515 16.57 0.03 -24.90
C ASP A 515 16.08 1.23 -25.73
N GLY A 516 16.52 1.30 -26.99
CA GLY A 516 16.25 2.42 -27.90
C GLY A 516 17.30 3.54 -27.80
N GLU A 517 16.83 4.80 -27.69
CA GLU A 517 17.74 5.94 -27.50
C GLU A 517 18.31 5.93 -26.08
N PRO A 518 19.65 6.05 -25.90
CA PRO A 518 20.24 6.01 -24.58
C PRO A 518 19.69 7.10 -23.67
N LYS A 519 19.39 6.70 -22.45
CA LYS A 519 18.84 7.58 -21.43
C LYS A 519 19.57 7.34 -20.11
N ILE A 520 19.79 8.43 -19.39
CA ILE A 520 20.45 8.44 -18.08
C ILE A 520 19.47 9.04 -17.10
N ILE A 521 19.24 8.36 -15.97
CA ILE A 521 18.52 8.93 -14.83
C ILE A 521 19.45 8.94 -13.62
N LEU A 522 19.66 10.10 -13.03
CA LEU A 522 20.27 10.23 -11.71
C LEU A 522 19.17 10.52 -10.67
N ARG A 523 19.18 9.77 -9.58
CA ARG A 523 18.33 10.01 -8.40
C ARG A 523 19.22 10.27 -7.21
N ASP A 524 18.93 11.30 -6.42
CA ASP A 524 19.67 11.59 -5.19
C ASP A 524 18.76 12.10 -4.08
N ASN A 525 19.17 11.84 -2.83
CA ASN A 525 18.45 12.26 -1.62
C ASN A 525 18.99 13.57 -1.02
N GLY A 526 19.71 14.37 -1.80
CA GLY A 526 20.29 15.64 -1.37
C GLY A 526 19.25 16.76 -1.28
N ILE A 527 19.74 17.98 -0.99
CA ILE A 527 18.96 19.21 -1.04
C ILE A 527 18.32 19.36 -2.42
N HIS A 528 17.09 19.87 -2.47
CA HIS A 528 16.39 20.08 -3.73
C HIS A 528 17.04 21.17 -4.57
N PHE A 529 17.39 20.82 -5.80
CA PHE A 529 17.81 21.78 -6.80
C PHE A 529 17.47 21.29 -8.19
N ASP A 530 17.05 22.20 -9.05
CA ASP A 530 16.72 21.92 -10.43
C ASP A 530 17.92 22.27 -11.33
N MET A 531 18.59 21.24 -11.87
CA MET A 531 19.70 21.41 -12.84
C MET A 531 19.23 21.90 -14.21
N THR A 532 17.91 21.92 -14.46
CA THR A 532 17.34 22.35 -15.74
C THR A 532 17.01 23.83 -15.77
N GLN A 533 16.93 24.51 -14.62
CA GLN A 533 16.66 25.94 -14.50
C GLN A 533 17.88 26.81 -14.78
N ASP A 534 17.63 27.99 -15.37
CA ASP A 534 18.63 28.98 -15.78
C ASP A 534 19.16 29.81 -14.59
N ASN A 535 19.29 29.21 -13.41
CA ASN A 535 19.85 29.88 -12.24
C ASN A 535 21.35 29.57 -12.14
N LEU A 536 22.11 30.24 -13.00
CA LEU A 536 23.55 30.06 -13.17
C LEU A 536 24.31 30.77 -12.04
N SER A 537 24.56 30.05 -10.95
CA SER A 537 25.24 30.60 -9.75
C SER A 537 26.74 30.29 -9.70
N SER A 538 27.20 29.30 -10.46
CA SER A 538 28.58 28.82 -10.48
C SER A 538 29.07 28.55 -11.90
N PHE A 539 30.40 28.50 -12.07
CA PHE A 539 31.02 28.10 -13.34
C PHE A 539 30.58 26.69 -13.76
N ARG A 540 30.38 25.78 -12.80
CA ARG A 540 29.88 24.43 -13.08
C ARG A 540 28.44 24.45 -13.58
N ASP A 541 27.55 25.24 -12.99
CA ASP A 541 26.18 25.37 -13.48
C ASP A 541 26.18 25.88 -14.93
N TYR A 542 27.10 26.81 -15.27
CA TYR A 542 27.29 27.30 -16.64
C TYR A 542 27.79 26.21 -17.58
N PHE A 543 28.79 25.44 -17.17
CA PHE A 543 29.34 24.36 -17.97
C PHE A 543 28.32 23.23 -18.21
N LEU A 544 27.59 22.82 -17.17
CA LEU A 544 26.47 21.88 -17.29
C LEU A 544 25.40 22.43 -18.22
N TYR A 545 25.02 23.69 -18.08
CA TYR A 545 24.04 24.32 -18.94
C TYR A 545 24.49 24.30 -20.41
N SER A 546 25.73 24.70 -20.71
CA SER A 546 26.28 24.66 -22.07
C SER A 546 26.34 23.24 -22.62
N LEU A 547 26.78 22.27 -21.81
CA LEU A 547 26.85 20.87 -22.21
C LEU A 547 25.47 20.29 -22.50
N LEU A 548 24.43 20.73 -21.78
CA LEU A 548 23.05 20.31 -22.00
C LEU A 548 22.40 21.01 -23.22
N THR A 549 22.72 22.28 -23.46
CA THR A 549 22.13 23.07 -24.56
C THR A 549 22.82 22.87 -25.91
N GLU A 550 24.16 22.87 -25.96
CA GLU A 550 24.92 22.67 -27.21
C GLU A 550 24.74 21.26 -27.77
N GLU A 551 24.60 20.26 -26.89
CA GLU A 551 24.48 18.85 -27.28
C GLU A 551 23.02 18.41 -27.51
N ASN A 552 22.05 19.33 -27.40
CA ASN A 552 20.62 19.09 -27.60
C ASN A 552 20.08 17.94 -26.72
N ILE A 553 20.59 17.84 -25.48
CA ILE A 553 20.25 16.78 -24.54
C ILE A 553 18.85 17.07 -23.98
N GLY A 554 17.89 16.18 -24.26
CA GLY A 554 16.58 16.28 -23.65
C GLY A 554 16.69 16.18 -22.13
N LYS A 555 16.40 17.27 -21.41
CA LYS A 555 16.50 17.36 -19.94
C LYS A 555 15.11 17.60 -19.33
N ASN A 556 14.76 16.81 -18.32
CA ASN A 556 13.65 17.11 -17.43
C ASN A 556 14.10 16.91 -15.98
N PHE A 557 13.59 17.75 -15.08
CA PHE A 557 13.71 17.58 -13.64
C PHE A 557 12.34 17.34 -13.04
N LEU A 558 12.28 16.44 -12.05
CA LEU A 558 11.09 16.26 -11.26
C LEU A 558 11.48 15.87 -9.84
N GLU A 559 10.97 16.63 -8.87
CA GLU A 559 10.98 16.18 -7.48
C GLU A 559 10.02 14.99 -7.35
N THR A 560 10.41 13.93 -6.67
CA THR A 560 9.54 12.78 -6.47
C THR A 560 9.75 12.28 -5.06
N GLN A 561 8.70 12.26 -4.24
CA GLN A 561 8.78 11.74 -2.87
C GLN A 561 9.96 12.34 -2.05
N ASN A 562 10.17 13.65 -2.10
CA ASN A 562 11.29 14.33 -1.42
C ASN A 562 12.69 13.79 -1.82
N TYR A 563 12.89 13.44 -3.08
CA TYR A 563 14.21 13.21 -3.67
C TYR A 563 14.28 13.78 -5.09
N ASN A 564 15.48 14.07 -5.56
CA ASN A 564 15.74 14.66 -6.86
C ASN A 564 15.77 13.58 -7.94
N ARG A 565 15.16 13.84 -9.10
CA ARG A 565 15.29 12.99 -10.29
C ARG A 565 15.62 13.85 -11.50
N HIS A 566 16.78 13.59 -12.08
CA HIS A 566 17.23 14.22 -13.31
C HIS A 566 17.29 13.19 -14.43
N ILE A 567 16.57 13.43 -15.52
CA ILE A 567 16.64 12.62 -16.74
C ILE A 567 17.41 13.38 -17.81
N PHE A 568 18.35 12.67 -18.43
CA PHE A 568 19.14 13.16 -19.54
C PHE A 568 19.03 12.18 -20.70
N ARG A 569 18.71 12.71 -21.89
CA ARG A 569 18.71 11.97 -23.15
C ARG A 569 19.83 12.51 -24.01
N PRO A 570 21.05 11.95 -23.93
CA PRO A 570 22.14 12.35 -24.82
C PRO A 570 21.77 12.08 -26.28
N VAL A 571 21.17 13.06 -26.96
CA VAL A 571 20.85 12.99 -28.39
C VAL A 571 22.10 13.33 -29.18
N LEU A 572 22.98 12.35 -29.31
CA LEU A 572 24.13 12.51 -30.20
C LEU A 572 23.89 11.62 -31.40
N LYS A 573 23.68 12.26 -32.56
CA LYS A 573 23.59 11.58 -33.85
C LYS A 573 24.71 10.56 -33.91
N ASN A 574 24.34 9.29 -34.08
CA ASN A 574 25.25 8.19 -34.36
C ASN A 574 25.92 8.32 -35.75
N LYS A 575 25.93 9.51 -36.36
CA LYS A 575 26.54 9.75 -37.67
C LYS A 575 28.01 10.09 -37.50
N GLY A 576 28.79 9.05 -37.21
CA GLY A 576 30.06 8.88 -37.90
C GLY A 576 29.74 8.58 -39.36
N GLY A 577 29.67 9.64 -40.15
CA GLY A 577 29.66 9.66 -41.60
C GLY A 577 30.33 10.95 -42.01
#